data_AF-A0A836TXD5-F1
#
_entry.id   AF-A0A836TXD5-F1
#
_cell.length_a   1.000
_cell.length_b   1.000
_cell.length_c   1.000
_cell.angle_alpha   90.00
_cell.angle_beta   90.00
_cell.angle_gamma   90.00
#
_symmetry.space_group_name_H-M   'P 1'
#
loop_
_entity.id
_entity.type
_entity.pdbx_description
1 polymer ?
#
loop_
_entity_poly.entity_id
_entity_poly.type
_entity_poly.pdbx_seq_one_letter_code
_entity_poly.pdbx_strand_id
1 'polypeptide(L)'
;MNSPRPGKSTPPEDWSQELKGQIISAGYDLEQIAKRVRLGQQDQDAERDHEGGDELDEFREGVIARALATVPEEWSDTLQAAIVRAGWDVEELAEGIRLRQEAGQHEDAAAALEKIGAELRAAVERGEITAEEARARWVAASQHLDQSRETAELDAIGLRIRRAVVNGTLTAEEGRERMEQARARLAEADTDQDRLDEFRREVAERAMATAPEEWSDELKGLIERAGWDLHEFTKGVRMRQQLAAVGREIRAAVERGEITAEQGRERMEVAHRDLQTRQDDANRKLREFQQGVVERALATSPEEWSDELKALIVRAGWDPGAVAERVRRAQAADGETLELADLRDETDTAVQARSWGQVKVEVADPE
;
A
#
# COMPACT_ATOMS: atom_id res chain seq x y z
N MET A 1 7.15 -62.08 -37.54
CA MET A 1 6.28 -61.92 -36.34
C MET A 1 6.52 -60.51 -35.83
N ASN A 2 5.51 -59.64 -35.90
CA ASN A 2 5.59 -58.26 -35.38
C ASN A 2 5.28 -58.32 -33.88
N SER A 3 6.30 -58.27 -33.03
CA SER A 3 6.07 -58.11 -31.59
C SER A 3 5.48 -56.71 -31.33
N PRO A 4 4.38 -56.60 -30.57
CA PRO A 4 3.78 -55.31 -30.25
C PRO A 4 4.78 -54.47 -29.47
N ARG A 5 5.00 -53.22 -29.90
CA ARG A 5 5.81 -52.26 -29.13
C ARG A 5 5.09 -52.02 -27.80
N PRO A 6 5.74 -52.23 -26.64
CA PRO A 6 5.13 -51.93 -25.36
C PRO A 6 4.85 -50.42 -25.29
N GLY A 7 3.57 -50.08 -25.10
CA GLY A 7 3.14 -48.70 -24.89
C GLY A 7 3.66 -48.18 -23.55
N LYS A 8 3.86 -46.85 -23.47
CA LYS A 8 4.38 -46.10 -22.32
C LYS A 8 3.61 -46.27 -20.99
N SER A 9 2.58 -47.10 -20.95
CA SER A 9 1.64 -47.27 -19.82
C SER A 9 1.84 -48.56 -19.02
N THR A 10 2.81 -49.42 -19.37
CA THR A 10 3.00 -50.70 -18.66
C THR A 10 3.92 -50.49 -17.45
N PRO A 11 3.50 -50.88 -16.22
CA PRO A 11 4.35 -50.81 -15.03
C PRO A 11 5.70 -51.52 -15.26
N PRO A 12 6.82 -50.98 -14.75
CA PRO A 12 8.14 -51.58 -14.94
C PRO A 12 8.28 -53.03 -14.47
N GLU A 13 7.44 -53.43 -13.53
CA GLU A 13 7.34 -54.79 -12.99
C GLU A 13 6.93 -55.79 -14.08
N ASP A 14 6.03 -55.36 -14.97
CA ASP A 14 5.41 -56.17 -16.03
C ASP A 14 6.17 -56.13 -17.36
N TRP A 15 7.30 -55.44 -17.42
CA TRP A 15 8.13 -55.42 -18.64
C TRP A 15 8.64 -56.82 -18.99
N SER A 16 8.55 -57.17 -20.28
CA SER A 16 9.05 -58.44 -20.79
C SER A 16 10.56 -58.58 -20.55
N GLN A 17 11.04 -59.81 -20.35
CA GLN A 17 12.47 -60.09 -20.18
C GLN A 17 13.29 -59.66 -21.39
N GLU A 18 12.71 -59.72 -22.59
CA GLU A 18 13.33 -59.22 -23.82
C GLU A 18 13.58 -57.71 -23.76
N LEU A 19 12.59 -56.93 -23.31
CA LEU A 19 12.75 -55.48 -23.16
C LEU A 19 13.77 -55.13 -22.06
N LYS A 20 13.71 -55.81 -20.92
CA LYS A 20 14.69 -55.64 -19.83
C LYS A 20 16.11 -55.93 -20.34
N GLY A 21 16.27 -56.99 -21.14
CA GLY A 21 17.54 -57.35 -21.79
C GLY A 21 18.02 -56.32 -22.81
N GLN A 22 17.12 -55.74 -23.62
CA GLN A 22 17.46 -54.68 -24.57
C GLN A 22 17.95 -53.40 -23.88
N ILE A 23 17.32 -53.01 -22.77
CA ILE A 23 17.71 -51.83 -21.97
C ILE A 23 19.12 -52.01 -21.40
N ILE A 24 19.40 -53.18 -20.82
CA ILE A 24 20.73 -53.51 -20.26
C ILE A 24 21.78 -53.58 -21.38
N SER A 25 21.45 -54.22 -22.52
CA SER A 25 22.38 -54.36 -23.66
C SER A 25 22.72 -53.01 -24.30
N ALA A 26 21.80 -52.04 -24.22
CA ALA A 26 22.02 -50.68 -24.67
C ALA A 26 22.82 -49.82 -23.66
N GLY A 27 23.28 -50.41 -22.55
CA GLY A 27 24.13 -49.75 -21.55
C GLY A 27 23.37 -48.86 -20.57
N TYR A 28 22.04 -48.97 -20.51
CA TYR A 28 21.23 -48.20 -19.57
C TYR A 28 20.99 -48.96 -18.27
N ASP A 29 20.91 -48.20 -17.18
CA ASP A 29 20.52 -48.71 -15.87
C ASP A 29 19.00 -48.96 -15.82
N LEU A 30 18.62 -50.24 -15.74
CA LEU A 30 17.23 -50.67 -15.71
C LEU A 30 16.46 -50.05 -14.53
N GLU A 31 17.10 -49.88 -13.38
CA GLU A 31 16.47 -49.40 -12.16
C GLU A 31 16.21 -47.90 -12.23
N GLN A 32 17.12 -47.13 -12.83
CA GLN A 32 16.90 -45.70 -13.08
C GLN A 32 15.76 -45.45 -14.07
N ILE A 33 15.67 -46.24 -15.14
CA ILE A 33 14.58 -46.11 -16.12
C ILE A 33 13.26 -46.53 -15.48
N ALA A 34 13.22 -47.63 -14.73
CA ALA A 34 12.04 -48.04 -13.97
C ALA A 34 11.58 -46.95 -13.00
N LYS A 35 12.51 -46.35 -12.25
CA LYS A 35 12.21 -45.24 -11.33
C LYS A 35 11.62 -44.03 -12.06
N ARG A 36 12.16 -43.66 -13.22
CA ARG A 36 11.66 -42.53 -14.02
C ARG A 36 10.26 -42.81 -14.59
N VAL A 37 9.97 -44.05 -14.98
CA VAL A 37 8.64 -44.44 -15.46
C VAL A 37 7.62 -44.47 -14.32
N ARG A 38 7.98 -44.97 -13.13
CA ARG A 38 7.10 -44.89 -11.95
C ARG A 38 6.77 -43.45 -11.58
N LEU A 39 7.77 -42.57 -11.62
CA LEU A 39 7.56 -41.14 -11.33
C LEU A 39 6.60 -40.52 -12.36
N GLY A 40 6.81 -40.77 -13.65
CA GLY A 40 5.90 -40.29 -14.70
C GLY A 40 4.49 -40.88 -14.65
N GLN A 41 4.32 -42.10 -14.10
CA GLN A 41 2.99 -42.69 -13.86
C GLN A 41 2.30 -42.06 -12.64
N GLN A 42 3.05 -41.78 -11.57
CA GLN A 42 2.51 -41.07 -10.40
C GLN A 42 2.08 -39.64 -10.74
N ASP A 43 2.85 -38.93 -11.57
CA ASP A 43 2.48 -37.58 -12.02
C ASP A 43 1.22 -37.60 -12.92
N GLN A 44 1.07 -38.62 -13.78
CA GLN A 44 -0.12 -38.77 -14.63
C GLN A 44 -1.37 -39.19 -13.84
N ASP A 45 -1.23 -40.01 -12.82
CA ASP A 45 -2.34 -40.37 -11.94
C ASP A 45 -2.76 -39.17 -11.07
N ALA A 46 -1.80 -38.33 -10.64
CA ALA A 46 -2.10 -37.08 -9.92
C ALA A 46 -2.78 -36.02 -10.81
N GLU A 47 -2.40 -35.92 -12.09
CA GLU A 47 -3.09 -35.03 -13.06
C GLU A 47 -4.51 -35.50 -13.37
N ARG A 48 -4.77 -36.80 -13.36
CA ARG A 48 -6.10 -37.37 -13.63
C ARG A 48 -7.12 -37.12 -12.51
N ASP A 49 -6.64 -36.94 -11.28
CA ASP A 49 -7.48 -36.58 -10.13
C ASP A 49 -7.84 -35.08 -10.10
N HIS A 50 -7.22 -34.24 -10.94
CA HIS A 50 -7.50 -32.80 -11.03
C HIS A 50 -8.61 -32.41 -12.02
N GLU A 51 -8.94 -33.22 -13.02
CA GLU A 51 -9.99 -32.90 -14.02
C GLU A 51 -11.43 -32.86 -13.45
N GLY A 52 -11.65 -33.27 -12.20
CA GLY A 52 -12.93 -33.13 -11.49
C GLY A 52 -12.93 -32.08 -10.36
N GLY A 53 -11.81 -31.42 -10.10
CA GLY A 53 -11.68 -30.40 -9.03
C GLY A 53 -12.20 -29.04 -9.45
N ASP A 54 -11.96 -28.64 -10.70
CA ASP A 54 -12.27 -27.31 -11.21
C ASP A 54 -13.77 -26.98 -11.15
N GLU A 55 -14.65 -27.93 -11.47
CA GLU A 55 -16.11 -27.71 -11.43
C GLU A 55 -16.64 -27.54 -9.98
N LEU A 56 -16.02 -28.21 -9.01
CA LEU A 56 -16.39 -28.08 -7.60
C LEU A 56 -15.89 -26.75 -7.02
N ASP A 57 -14.70 -26.31 -7.44
CA ASP A 57 -14.11 -25.05 -6.99
C ASP A 57 -14.81 -23.85 -7.62
N GLU A 58 -15.15 -23.87 -8.91
CA GLU A 58 -16.03 -22.88 -9.55
C GLU A 58 -17.42 -22.83 -8.87
N PHE A 59 -17.98 -23.99 -8.52
CA PHE A 59 -19.24 -24.04 -7.79
C PHE A 59 -19.13 -23.40 -6.40
N ARG A 60 -18.06 -23.70 -5.66
CA ARG A 60 -17.77 -23.11 -4.34
C ARG A 60 -17.63 -21.60 -4.43
N GLU A 61 -16.81 -21.10 -5.33
CA GLU A 61 -16.64 -19.65 -5.55
C GLU A 61 -17.97 -18.98 -5.87
N GLY A 62 -18.77 -19.59 -6.76
CA GLY A 62 -20.09 -19.08 -7.11
C GLY A 62 -21.09 -19.07 -5.94
N VAL A 63 -20.95 -19.97 -4.97
CA VAL A 63 -21.77 -19.98 -3.74
C VAL A 63 -21.31 -18.91 -2.76
N ILE A 64 -20.00 -18.73 -2.55
CA ILE A 64 -19.45 -17.66 -1.71
C ILE A 64 -19.83 -16.28 -2.25
N ALA A 65 -19.69 -16.06 -3.55
CA ALA A 65 -20.02 -14.78 -4.17
C ALA A 65 -21.49 -14.39 -3.95
N ARG A 66 -22.41 -15.36 -4.06
CA ARG A 66 -23.84 -15.16 -3.77
C ARG A 66 -24.11 -14.94 -2.28
N ALA A 67 -23.46 -15.70 -1.41
CA ALA A 67 -23.58 -15.55 0.04
C ALA A 67 -23.10 -14.16 0.51
N LEU A 68 -21.99 -13.64 -0.05
CA LEU A 68 -21.48 -12.30 0.27
C LEU A 68 -22.37 -11.16 -0.24
N ALA A 69 -23.12 -11.39 -1.32
CA ALA A 69 -24.00 -10.39 -1.92
C ALA A 69 -25.34 -10.20 -1.20
N THR A 70 -25.68 -11.07 -0.23
CA THR A 70 -26.94 -11.00 0.52
C THR A 70 -26.68 -11.14 2.01
N VAL A 71 -27.41 -10.37 2.83
CA VAL A 71 -27.30 -10.53 4.29
C VAL A 71 -27.80 -11.93 4.71
N PRO A 72 -27.17 -12.59 5.69
CA PRO A 72 -27.50 -13.98 6.01
C PRO A 72 -28.96 -14.25 6.39
N GLU A 73 -29.66 -13.25 6.93
CA GLU A 73 -31.08 -13.30 7.28
C GLU A 73 -32.00 -13.40 6.05
N GLU A 74 -31.49 -13.04 4.87
CA GLU A 74 -32.22 -13.05 3.59
C GLU A 74 -31.81 -14.21 2.68
N TRP A 75 -30.93 -15.11 3.14
CA TRP A 75 -30.53 -16.26 2.34
C TRP A 75 -31.70 -17.20 2.11
N SER A 76 -32.06 -17.38 0.84
CA SER A 76 -33.05 -18.40 0.44
C SER A 76 -32.61 -19.81 0.85
N ASP A 77 -33.57 -20.70 1.12
CA ASP A 77 -33.33 -22.13 1.40
C ASP A 77 -32.44 -22.79 0.34
N THR A 78 -32.57 -22.36 -0.92
CA THR A 78 -31.75 -22.85 -2.05
C THR A 78 -30.28 -22.47 -1.89
N LEU A 79 -29.99 -21.26 -1.41
CA LEU A 79 -28.62 -20.80 -1.14
C LEU A 79 -28.04 -21.50 0.08
N GLN A 80 -28.82 -21.65 1.15
CA GLN A 80 -28.42 -22.42 2.34
C GLN A 80 -28.08 -23.87 1.99
N ALA A 81 -28.91 -24.54 1.17
CA ALA A 81 -28.63 -25.88 0.69
C ALA A 81 -27.38 -25.95 -0.20
N ALA A 82 -27.12 -24.92 -1.02
CA ALA A 82 -25.92 -24.84 -1.83
C ALA A 82 -24.64 -24.67 -0.99
N ILE A 83 -24.72 -23.92 0.11
CA ILE A 83 -23.64 -23.75 1.10
C ILE A 83 -23.31 -25.10 1.76
N VAL A 84 -24.33 -25.85 2.23
CA VAL A 84 -24.12 -27.20 2.77
C VAL A 84 -23.51 -28.13 1.73
N ARG A 85 -23.99 -28.08 0.49
CA ARG A 85 -23.48 -28.90 -0.61
C ARG A 85 -22.03 -28.57 -0.96
N ALA A 86 -21.62 -27.31 -0.83
CA ALA A 86 -20.25 -26.88 -1.01
C ALA A 86 -19.31 -27.38 0.11
N GLY A 87 -19.88 -27.92 1.19
CA GLY A 87 -19.17 -28.48 2.34
C GLY A 87 -19.01 -27.49 3.51
N TRP A 88 -19.79 -26.40 3.54
CA TRP A 88 -19.73 -25.39 4.58
C TRP A 88 -20.90 -25.49 5.54
N ASP A 89 -20.66 -25.15 6.80
CA ASP A 89 -21.71 -24.92 7.78
C ASP A 89 -22.38 -23.56 7.51
N VAL A 90 -23.71 -23.56 7.43
CA VAL A 90 -24.49 -22.37 7.04
C VAL A 90 -24.39 -21.29 8.10
N GLU A 91 -24.44 -21.65 9.39
CA GLU A 91 -24.38 -20.67 10.47
C GLU A 91 -22.96 -20.13 10.64
N GLU A 92 -21.94 -20.97 10.46
CA GLU A 92 -20.54 -20.55 10.49
C GLU A 92 -20.21 -19.55 9.38
N LEU A 93 -20.69 -19.80 8.16
CA LEU A 93 -20.52 -18.90 7.03
C LEU A 93 -21.33 -17.61 7.22
N ALA A 94 -22.56 -17.71 7.74
CA ALA A 94 -23.39 -16.56 8.07
C ALA A 94 -22.72 -15.65 9.11
N GLU A 95 -22.22 -16.21 10.20
CA GLU A 95 -21.49 -15.47 11.24
C GLU A 95 -20.21 -14.84 10.67
N GLY A 96 -19.46 -15.56 9.84
CA GLY A 96 -18.27 -15.02 9.17
C GLY A 96 -18.58 -13.84 8.24
N ILE A 97 -19.72 -13.88 7.54
CA ILE A 97 -20.17 -12.79 6.67
C ILE A 97 -20.68 -11.60 7.48
N ARG A 98 -21.42 -11.83 8.58
CA ARG A 98 -21.81 -10.74 9.51
C ARG A 98 -20.59 -10.02 10.06
N LEU A 99 -19.60 -10.76 10.56
CA LEU A 99 -18.35 -10.18 11.06
C LEU A 99 -17.58 -9.44 9.96
N ARG A 100 -17.58 -9.95 8.72
CA ARG A 100 -16.93 -9.28 7.60
C ARG A 100 -17.69 -8.01 7.18
N GLN A 101 -19.02 -8.00 7.25
CA GLN A 101 -19.83 -6.82 6.96
C GLN A 101 -19.68 -5.76 8.05
N GLU A 102 -19.63 -6.18 9.33
CA GLU A 102 -19.27 -5.34 10.46
C GLU A 102 -17.84 -4.81 10.29
N ALA A 103 -16.86 -5.67 9.95
CA ALA A 103 -15.48 -5.28 9.66
C ALA A 103 -15.34 -4.37 8.42
N GLY A 104 -16.16 -4.58 7.39
CA GLY A 104 -16.19 -3.77 6.17
C GLY A 104 -16.71 -2.35 6.40
N GLN A 105 -17.53 -2.15 7.45
CA GLN A 105 -17.87 -0.81 7.94
C GLN A 105 -16.66 -0.07 8.56
N HIS A 106 -15.52 -0.74 8.79
CA HIS A 106 -14.27 -0.09 9.23
C HIS A 106 -13.37 0.35 8.08
N GLU A 107 -13.53 -0.19 6.87
CA GLU A 107 -12.87 0.37 5.66
C GLU A 107 -13.43 1.77 5.34
N ASP A 108 -14.65 2.03 5.81
CA ASP A 108 -15.30 3.34 5.84
C ASP A 108 -14.77 4.29 6.93
N ALA A 109 -13.82 3.92 7.80
CA ALA A 109 -13.33 4.83 8.85
C ALA A 109 -12.65 6.08 8.25
N ALA A 110 -11.91 5.91 7.14
CA ALA A 110 -11.31 7.03 6.42
C ALA A 110 -12.38 7.90 5.74
N ALA A 111 -13.40 7.28 5.13
CA ALA A 111 -14.52 7.99 4.51
C ALA A 111 -15.40 8.70 5.56
N ALA A 112 -15.58 8.09 6.74
CA ALA A 112 -16.27 8.66 7.88
C ALA A 112 -15.51 9.87 8.44
N LEU A 113 -14.19 9.78 8.58
CA LEU A 113 -13.35 10.92 8.98
C LEU A 113 -13.38 12.05 7.96
N GLU A 114 -13.38 11.72 6.66
CA GLU A 114 -13.50 12.70 5.60
C GLU A 114 -14.86 13.42 5.66
N LYS A 115 -15.95 12.66 5.83
CA LYS A 115 -17.31 13.18 5.99
C LYS A 115 -17.42 14.07 7.23
N ILE A 116 -16.97 13.59 8.39
CA ILE A 116 -16.95 14.37 9.65
C ILE A 116 -16.13 15.64 9.46
N GLY A 117 -14.96 15.55 8.81
CA GLY A 117 -14.12 16.70 8.51
C GLY A 117 -14.82 17.73 7.61
N ALA A 118 -15.57 17.28 6.60
CA ALA A 118 -16.35 18.15 5.73
C ALA A 118 -17.49 18.85 6.48
N GLU A 119 -18.22 18.12 7.32
CA GLU A 119 -19.31 18.66 8.15
C GLU A 119 -18.79 19.71 9.16
N LEU A 120 -17.66 19.43 9.82
CA LEU A 120 -17.03 20.35 10.76
C LEU A 120 -16.54 21.63 10.06
N ARG A 121 -15.92 21.52 8.87
CA ARG A 121 -15.53 22.70 8.07
C ARG A 121 -16.75 23.55 7.70
N ALA A 122 -17.83 22.92 7.24
CA ALA A 122 -19.05 23.63 6.88
C ALA A 122 -19.70 24.32 8.09
N ALA A 123 -19.63 23.72 9.28
CA ALA A 123 -20.14 24.33 10.52
C ALA A 123 -19.30 25.55 10.96
N VAL A 124 -17.98 25.51 10.77
CA VAL A 124 -17.09 26.67 10.99
C VAL A 124 -17.42 27.80 10.02
N GLU A 125 -17.62 27.49 8.73
CA GLU A 125 -18.00 28.48 7.71
C GLU A 125 -19.34 29.15 8.02
N ARG A 126 -20.29 28.41 8.60
CA ARG A 126 -21.58 28.95 9.07
C ARG A 126 -21.48 29.72 10.39
N GLY A 127 -20.33 29.68 11.08
CA GLY A 127 -20.15 30.29 12.40
C GLY A 127 -20.88 29.56 13.54
N GLU A 128 -21.27 28.30 13.34
CA GLU A 128 -21.97 27.49 14.35
C GLU A 128 -21.01 26.97 15.42
N ILE A 129 -19.74 26.77 15.05
CA ILE A 129 -18.64 26.38 15.93
C ILE A 129 -17.39 27.17 15.57
N THR A 130 -16.49 27.31 16.54
CA THR A 130 -15.16 27.85 16.30
C THR A 130 -14.25 26.84 15.62
N ALA A 131 -13.18 27.31 14.99
CA ALA A 131 -12.17 26.43 14.38
C ALA A 131 -11.48 25.51 15.42
N GLU A 132 -11.35 25.98 16.67
CA GLU A 132 -10.77 25.20 17.76
C GLU A 132 -11.70 24.07 18.22
N GLU A 133 -12.99 24.36 18.39
CA GLU A 133 -14.01 23.34 18.69
C GLU A 133 -14.12 22.30 17.57
N ALA A 134 -14.02 22.72 16.31
CA ALA A 134 -13.99 21.81 15.17
C ALA A 134 -12.79 20.85 15.25
N ARG A 135 -11.60 21.35 15.60
CA ARG A 135 -10.40 20.51 15.79
C ARG A 135 -10.58 19.52 16.93
N ALA A 136 -11.05 19.99 18.09
CA ALA A 136 -11.27 19.12 19.24
C ALA A 136 -12.26 17.99 18.91
N ARG A 137 -13.35 18.30 18.19
CA ARG A 137 -14.33 17.30 17.73
C ARG A 137 -13.74 16.33 16.71
N TRP A 138 -12.91 16.81 15.81
CA TRP A 138 -12.25 15.95 14.82
C TRP A 138 -11.27 14.97 15.49
N VAL A 139 -10.46 15.45 16.44
CA VAL A 139 -9.54 14.59 17.22
C VAL A 139 -10.32 13.54 18.00
N ALA A 140 -11.38 13.94 18.71
CA ALA A 140 -12.23 13.00 19.44
C ALA A 140 -12.88 11.95 18.52
N ALA A 141 -13.35 12.37 17.34
CA ALA A 141 -13.92 11.46 16.35
C ALA A 141 -12.87 10.47 15.80
N SER A 142 -11.65 10.93 15.54
CA SER A 142 -10.53 10.07 15.12
C SER A 142 -10.17 9.04 16.18
N GLN A 143 -10.02 9.47 17.43
CA GLN A 143 -9.73 8.56 18.55
C GLN A 143 -10.84 7.53 18.73
N HIS A 144 -12.10 7.94 18.62
CA HIS A 144 -13.23 7.02 18.72
C HIS A 144 -13.24 5.99 17.59
N LEU A 145 -12.94 6.40 16.35
CA LEU A 145 -12.86 5.48 15.21
C LEU A 145 -11.68 4.51 15.32
N ASP A 146 -10.55 4.96 15.85
CA ASP A 146 -9.37 4.12 16.06
C ASP A 146 -9.62 3.08 17.16
N GLN A 147 -10.18 3.51 18.29
CA GLN A 147 -10.65 2.62 19.35
C GLN A 147 -11.69 1.61 18.84
N SER A 148 -12.62 2.07 17.99
CA SER A 148 -13.63 1.19 17.39
C SER A 148 -12.98 0.12 16.50
N ARG A 149 -11.94 0.48 15.75
CA ARG A 149 -11.16 -0.46 14.92
C ARG A 149 -10.40 -1.48 15.77
N GLU A 150 -9.72 -1.03 16.82
CA GLU A 150 -9.00 -1.92 17.75
C GLU A 150 -9.97 -2.92 18.41
N THR A 151 -11.13 -2.45 18.86
CA THR A 151 -12.16 -3.33 19.44
C THR A 151 -12.69 -4.35 18.43
N ALA A 152 -12.94 -3.95 17.18
CA ALA A 152 -13.41 -4.87 16.14
C ALA A 152 -12.35 -5.90 15.76
N GLU A 153 -11.07 -5.52 15.72
CA GLU A 153 -9.98 -6.46 15.48
C GLU A 153 -9.86 -7.48 16.63
N LEU A 154 -9.94 -7.01 17.88
CA LEU A 154 -9.97 -7.89 19.06
C LEU A 154 -11.18 -8.81 19.07
N ASP A 155 -12.35 -8.32 18.67
CA ASP A 155 -13.57 -9.14 18.59
C ASP A 155 -13.44 -10.19 17.48
N ALA A 156 -12.92 -9.84 16.31
CA ALA A 156 -12.66 -10.78 15.23
C ALA A 156 -11.61 -11.86 15.62
N ILE A 157 -10.59 -11.49 16.39
CA ILE A 157 -9.63 -12.45 16.96
C ILE A 157 -10.33 -13.34 18.02
N GLY A 158 -11.16 -12.74 18.87
CA GLY A 158 -11.92 -13.44 19.91
C GLY A 158 -12.89 -14.46 19.37
N LEU A 159 -13.60 -14.15 18.28
CA LEU A 159 -14.48 -15.11 17.60
C LEU A 159 -13.70 -16.30 17.03
N ARG A 160 -12.57 -16.05 16.35
CA ARG A 160 -11.70 -17.13 15.84
C ARG A 160 -11.19 -18.04 16.96
N ILE A 161 -10.82 -17.46 18.10
CA ILE A 161 -10.36 -18.23 19.26
C ILE A 161 -11.50 -19.04 19.88
N ARG A 162 -12.67 -18.43 20.11
CA ARG A 162 -13.86 -19.15 20.62
C ARG A 162 -14.23 -20.32 19.73
N ARG A 163 -14.18 -20.13 18.40
CA ARG A 163 -14.45 -21.18 17.41
C ARG A 163 -13.45 -22.34 17.52
N ALA A 164 -12.16 -22.04 17.63
CA ALA A 164 -11.14 -23.07 17.82
C ALA A 164 -11.33 -23.87 19.13
N VAL A 165 -11.82 -23.21 20.20
CA VAL A 165 -12.17 -23.89 21.45
C VAL A 165 -13.37 -24.82 21.29
N VAL A 166 -14.44 -24.37 20.63
CA VAL A 166 -15.65 -25.18 20.38
C VAL A 166 -15.31 -26.42 19.53
N ASN A 167 -14.45 -26.26 18.53
CA ASN A 167 -14.04 -27.35 17.64
C ASN A 167 -12.99 -28.29 18.26
N GLY A 168 -12.57 -28.03 19.51
CA GLY A 168 -11.57 -28.84 20.23
C GLY A 168 -10.15 -28.72 19.68
N THR A 169 -9.89 -27.75 18.79
CA THR A 169 -8.54 -27.46 18.28
C THR A 169 -7.73 -26.61 19.25
N LEU A 170 -8.40 -25.94 20.18
CA LEU A 170 -7.80 -25.30 21.36
C LEU A 170 -8.55 -25.71 22.62
N THR A 171 -7.84 -25.74 23.73
CA THR A 171 -8.46 -25.73 25.06
C THR A 171 -8.91 -24.31 25.42
N ALA A 172 -9.85 -24.20 26.36
CA ALA A 172 -10.30 -22.90 26.87
C ALA A 172 -9.14 -22.08 27.47
N GLU A 173 -8.13 -22.74 28.06
CA GLU A 173 -6.95 -22.06 28.60
C GLU A 173 -6.07 -21.47 27.52
N GLU A 174 -5.75 -22.25 26.49
CA GLU A 174 -4.97 -21.78 25.35
C GLU A 174 -5.71 -20.66 24.59
N GLY A 175 -7.05 -20.70 24.58
CA GLY A 175 -7.86 -19.61 24.04
C GLY A 175 -7.71 -18.31 24.84
N ARG A 176 -7.73 -18.37 26.18
CA ARG A 176 -7.49 -17.19 27.02
C ARG A 176 -6.10 -16.61 26.81
N GLU A 177 -5.08 -17.47 26.77
CA GLU A 177 -3.70 -17.06 26.54
C GLU A 177 -3.53 -16.37 25.18
N ARG A 178 -4.12 -16.92 24.12
CA ARG A 178 -4.06 -16.29 22.79
C ARG A 178 -4.77 -14.93 22.72
N MET A 179 -5.87 -14.74 23.47
CA MET A 179 -6.53 -13.44 23.56
C MET A 179 -5.67 -12.40 24.28
N GLU A 180 -4.98 -12.80 25.34
CA GLU A 180 -4.05 -11.91 26.05
C GLU A 180 -2.86 -11.52 25.16
N GLN A 181 -2.27 -12.48 24.44
CA GLN A 181 -1.22 -12.20 23.46
C GLN A 181 -1.69 -11.26 22.34
N ALA A 182 -2.93 -11.42 21.85
CA ALA A 182 -3.49 -10.52 20.85
C ALA A 182 -3.63 -9.09 21.36
N ARG A 183 -4.13 -8.91 22.59
CA ARG A 183 -4.21 -7.58 23.25
C ARG A 183 -2.83 -6.95 23.43
N ALA A 184 -1.84 -7.74 23.88
CA ALA A 184 -0.48 -7.26 24.06
C ALA A 184 0.15 -6.78 22.74
N ARG A 185 -0.09 -7.50 21.63
CA ARG A 185 0.42 -7.11 20.30
C ARG A 185 -0.20 -5.82 19.78
N LEU A 186 -1.51 -5.63 19.95
CA LEU A 186 -2.16 -4.39 19.51
C LEU A 186 -1.69 -3.20 20.34
N ALA A 187 -1.57 -3.36 21.66
CA ALA A 187 -0.99 -2.34 22.52
C ALA A 187 0.47 -2.01 22.16
N GLU A 188 1.28 -2.99 21.77
CA GLU A 188 2.66 -2.77 21.32
C GLU A 188 2.71 -2.03 19.97
N ALA A 189 1.82 -2.36 19.03
CA ALA A 189 1.73 -1.68 17.74
C ALA A 189 1.43 -0.18 17.87
N ASP A 190 0.54 0.20 18.79
CA ASP A 190 0.28 1.61 19.09
C ASP A 190 1.54 2.30 19.63
N THR A 191 2.30 1.65 20.51
CA THR A 191 3.54 2.24 21.04
C THR A 191 4.62 2.42 19.96
N ASP A 192 4.66 1.56 18.95
CA ASP A 192 5.61 1.71 17.84
C ASP A 192 5.22 2.86 16.91
N GLN A 193 3.91 3.09 16.72
CA GLN A 193 3.42 4.24 15.98
C GLN A 193 3.73 5.55 16.72
N ASP A 194 3.49 5.61 18.03
CA ASP A 194 3.84 6.78 18.86
C ASP A 194 5.34 7.09 18.81
N ARG A 195 6.20 6.05 18.90
CA ARG A 195 7.66 6.21 18.77
C ARG A 195 8.07 6.71 17.39
N LEU A 196 7.42 6.22 16.33
CA LEU A 196 7.69 6.67 14.96
C LEU A 196 7.30 8.15 14.79
N ASP A 197 6.18 8.57 15.37
CA ASP A 197 5.72 9.95 15.29
C ASP A 197 6.58 10.90 16.13
N GLU A 198 7.06 10.47 17.30
CA GLU A 198 8.07 11.18 18.08
C GLU A 198 9.39 11.33 17.29
N PHE A 199 9.89 10.22 16.72
CA PHE A 199 11.09 10.24 15.87
C PHE A 199 10.93 11.21 14.68
N ARG A 200 9.78 11.16 13.99
CA ARG A 200 9.47 12.09 12.89
C ARG A 200 9.51 13.53 13.37
N ARG A 201 8.87 13.84 14.50
CA ARG A 201 8.85 15.20 15.06
C ARG A 201 10.27 15.72 15.33
N GLU A 202 11.13 14.92 15.95
CA GLU A 202 12.53 15.29 16.22
C GLU A 202 13.33 15.58 14.92
N VAL A 203 13.16 14.73 13.91
CA VAL A 203 13.82 14.91 12.61
C VAL A 203 13.34 16.20 11.93
N ALA A 204 12.03 16.47 11.97
CA ALA A 204 11.48 17.68 11.40
C ALA A 204 11.96 18.95 12.11
N GLU A 205 12.02 18.93 13.45
CA GLU A 205 12.52 20.05 14.24
C GLU A 205 13.99 20.35 13.89
N ARG A 206 14.85 19.33 13.91
CA ARG A 206 16.26 19.47 13.56
C ARG A 206 16.46 19.99 12.14
N ALA A 207 15.66 19.51 11.20
CA ALA A 207 15.69 19.96 9.82
C ALA A 207 15.24 21.43 9.66
N MET A 208 14.24 21.87 10.41
CA MET A 208 13.78 23.28 10.37
C MET A 208 14.79 24.25 10.99
N ALA A 209 15.62 23.79 11.93
CA ALA A 209 16.64 24.60 12.58
C ALA A 209 17.86 24.93 11.68
N THR A 210 18.09 24.16 10.61
CA THR A 210 19.27 24.28 9.75
C THR A 210 18.85 24.53 8.30
N ALA A 211 19.59 25.36 7.55
CA ALA A 211 19.33 25.52 6.13
C ALA A 211 19.53 24.18 5.39
N PRO A 212 18.67 23.80 4.43
CA PRO A 212 18.79 22.50 3.77
C PRO A 212 20.11 22.24 3.06
N GLU A 213 20.80 23.30 2.63
CA GLU A 213 22.13 23.26 2.02
C GLU A 213 23.22 22.84 3.02
N GLU A 214 22.97 22.99 4.32
CA GLU A 214 23.89 22.69 5.41
C GLU A 214 23.55 21.37 6.13
N TRP A 215 22.52 20.65 5.68
CA TRP A 215 22.16 19.36 6.29
C TRP A 215 23.29 18.33 6.08
N SER A 216 23.76 17.79 7.19
CA SER A 216 24.64 16.61 7.21
C SER A 216 23.99 15.43 6.49
N ASP A 217 24.79 14.54 5.90
CA ASP A 217 24.28 13.32 5.27
C ASP A 217 23.57 12.39 6.27
N GLU A 218 23.96 12.44 7.56
CA GLU A 218 23.23 11.77 8.64
C GLU A 218 21.76 12.25 8.71
N LEU A 219 21.53 13.56 8.78
CA LEU A 219 20.18 14.14 8.82
C LEU A 219 19.37 13.81 7.56
N LYS A 220 19.99 13.81 6.38
CA LYS A 220 19.33 13.40 5.13
C LYS A 220 18.87 11.94 5.21
N GLY A 221 19.72 11.04 5.71
CA GLY A 221 19.36 9.65 5.94
C GLY A 221 18.27 9.46 7.00
N LEU A 222 18.22 10.32 8.03
CA LEU A 222 17.13 10.32 9.02
C LEU A 222 15.78 10.71 8.40
N ILE A 223 15.77 11.70 7.50
CA ILE A 223 14.57 12.13 6.76
C ILE A 223 14.03 11.00 5.89
N GLU A 224 14.91 10.33 5.14
CA GLU A 224 14.51 9.18 4.32
C GLU A 224 14.01 8.02 5.20
N ARG A 225 14.69 7.73 6.31
CA ARG A 225 14.27 6.68 7.27
C ARG A 225 12.94 7.00 7.95
N ALA A 226 12.62 8.28 8.13
CA ALA A 226 11.31 8.71 8.61
C ALA A 226 10.17 8.46 7.60
N GLY A 227 10.52 8.03 6.38
CA GLY A 227 9.61 7.78 5.27
C GLY A 227 9.27 9.05 4.51
N TRP A 228 10.18 10.02 4.44
CA TRP A 228 9.97 11.24 3.65
C TRP A 228 10.86 11.27 2.42
N ASP A 229 10.29 11.68 1.28
CA ASP A 229 11.08 12.03 0.11
C ASP A 229 11.93 13.27 0.42
N LEU A 230 13.25 13.14 0.28
CA LEU A 230 14.19 14.18 0.67
C LEU A 230 13.99 15.48 -0.13
N HIS A 231 13.62 15.40 -1.40
CA HIS A 231 13.45 16.58 -2.27
C HIS A 231 12.20 17.38 -1.89
N GLU A 232 11.05 16.73 -1.79
CA GLU A 232 9.79 17.34 -1.38
C GLU A 232 9.86 17.83 0.07
N PHE A 233 10.50 17.07 0.96
CA PHE A 233 10.72 17.49 2.34
C PHE A 233 11.58 18.77 2.40
N THR A 234 12.70 18.81 1.68
CA THR A 234 13.58 19.98 1.57
C THR A 234 12.81 21.23 1.12
N LYS A 235 11.99 21.08 0.08
CA LYS A 235 11.15 22.15 -0.46
C LYS A 235 10.13 22.66 0.57
N GLY A 236 9.48 21.74 1.27
CA GLY A 236 8.57 22.06 2.38
C GLY A 236 9.27 22.83 3.50
N VAL A 237 10.50 22.44 3.87
CA VAL A 237 11.28 23.16 4.89
C VAL A 237 11.64 24.57 4.44
N ARG A 238 12.13 24.76 3.20
CA ARG A 238 12.44 26.11 2.68
C ARG A 238 11.23 27.03 2.73
N MET A 239 10.04 26.53 2.35
CA MET A 239 8.79 27.29 2.39
C MET A 239 8.44 27.68 3.83
N ARG A 240 8.51 26.74 4.79
CA ARG A 240 8.24 27.01 6.21
C ARG A 240 9.23 28.01 6.81
N GLN A 241 10.51 27.90 6.49
CA GLN A 241 11.54 28.85 6.95
C GLN A 241 11.28 30.27 6.41
N GLN A 242 10.89 30.40 5.13
CA GLN A 242 10.52 31.68 4.53
C GLN A 242 9.27 32.28 5.20
N LEU A 243 8.22 31.46 5.42
CA LEU A 243 7.02 31.90 6.13
C LEU A 243 7.31 32.30 7.57
N ALA A 244 8.15 31.55 8.28
CA ALA A 244 8.56 31.87 9.63
C ALA A 244 9.33 33.20 9.68
N ALA A 245 10.16 33.49 8.69
CA ALA A 245 10.84 34.78 8.58
C ALA A 245 9.85 35.94 8.39
N VAL A 246 8.91 35.81 7.45
CA VAL A 246 7.85 36.81 7.22
C VAL A 246 6.97 36.98 8.48
N GLY A 247 6.64 35.88 9.15
CA GLY A 247 5.86 35.90 10.39
C GLY A 247 6.55 36.65 11.52
N ARG A 248 7.88 36.47 11.68
CA ARG A 248 8.67 37.25 12.66
C ARG A 248 8.65 38.74 12.36
N GLU A 249 8.77 39.13 11.08
CA GLU A 249 8.71 40.54 10.67
C GLU A 249 7.34 41.16 10.95
N ILE A 250 6.27 40.44 10.62
CA ILE A 250 4.89 40.89 10.87
C ILE A 250 4.61 41.01 12.37
N ARG A 251 5.00 40.01 13.17
CA ARG A 251 4.84 40.05 14.63
C ARG A 251 5.57 41.26 15.24
N ALA A 252 6.81 41.50 14.82
CA ALA A 252 7.58 42.66 15.27
C ALA A 252 6.93 44.00 14.85
N ALA A 253 6.29 44.09 13.68
CA ALA A 253 5.56 45.28 13.25
C ALA A 253 4.28 45.53 14.07
N VAL A 254 3.58 44.46 14.46
CA VAL A 254 2.43 44.53 15.38
C VAL A 254 2.87 45.02 16.76
N GLU A 255 3.97 44.47 17.30
CA GLU A 255 4.53 44.89 18.60
C GLU A 255 4.95 46.36 18.62
N ARG A 256 5.47 46.88 17.49
CA ARG A 256 5.79 48.30 17.33
C ARG A 256 4.56 49.20 17.10
N GLY A 257 3.38 48.63 16.90
CA GLY A 257 2.15 49.37 16.58
C GLY A 257 2.12 49.96 15.18
N GLU A 258 2.97 49.47 14.26
CA GLU A 258 2.99 49.90 12.85
C GLU A 258 1.81 49.35 12.06
N ILE A 259 1.31 48.18 12.49
CA ILE A 259 0.12 47.52 11.95
C ILE A 259 -0.71 46.93 13.08
N THR A 260 -2.01 46.72 12.85
CA THR A 260 -2.87 46.00 13.79
C THR A 260 -2.66 44.49 13.68
N ALA A 261 -3.06 43.74 14.71
CA ALA A 261 -3.02 42.27 14.67
C ALA A 261 -3.83 41.68 13.50
N GLU A 262 -4.94 42.32 13.12
CA GLU A 262 -5.76 41.90 11.97
C GLU A 262 -5.03 42.12 10.65
N GLN A 263 -4.40 43.29 10.47
CA GLN A 263 -3.53 43.56 9.32
C GLN A 263 -2.34 42.58 9.26
N GLY A 264 -1.82 42.17 10.42
CA GLY A 264 -0.78 41.14 10.50
C GLY A 264 -1.25 39.78 9.97
N ARG A 265 -2.45 39.33 10.37
CA ARG A 265 -3.05 38.09 9.84
C ARG A 265 -3.28 38.16 8.33
N GLU A 266 -3.86 39.26 7.84
CA GLU A 266 -4.07 39.46 6.40
C GLU A 266 -2.75 39.40 5.61
N ARG A 267 -1.69 40.05 6.11
CA ARG A 267 -0.36 39.98 5.48
C ARG A 267 0.24 38.57 5.49
N MET A 268 0.02 37.79 6.54
CA MET A 268 0.45 36.39 6.60
C MET A 268 -0.28 35.52 5.57
N GLU A 269 -1.59 35.71 5.41
CA GLU A 269 -2.38 34.99 4.41
C GLU A 269 -1.93 35.33 2.98
N VAL A 270 -1.66 36.61 2.71
CA VAL A 270 -1.11 37.06 1.42
C VAL A 270 0.27 36.42 1.17
N ALA A 271 1.15 36.43 2.18
CA ALA A 271 2.46 35.81 2.06
C ALA A 271 2.39 34.30 1.78
N HIS A 272 1.45 33.59 2.42
CA HIS A 272 1.20 32.17 2.18
C HIS A 272 0.72 31.93 0.74
N ARG A 273 -0.25 32.73 0.27
CA ARG A 273 -0.78 32.63 -1.10
C ARG A 273 0.29 32.92 -2.16
N ASP A 274 1.12 33.93 -1.94
CA ASP A 274 2.20 34.31 -2.85
C ASP A 274 3.27 33.21 -2.95
N LEU A 275 3.68 32.63 -1.82
CA LEU A 275 4.64 31.54 -1.81
C LEU A 275 4.09 30.29 -2.48
N GLN A 276 2.84 29.95 -2.22
CA GLN A 276 2.17 28.84 -2.90
C GLN A 276 2.10 29.08 -4.41
N THR A 277 1.70 30.27 -4.84
CA THR A 277 1.63 30.63 -6.28
C THR A 277 3.01 30.54 -6.95
N ARG A 278 4.08 31.00 -6.28
CA ARG A 278 5.46 30.87 -6.79
C ARG A 278 5.88 29.41 -6.90
N GLN A 279 5.51 28.57 -5.94
CA GLN A 279 5.79 27.14 -5.97
C GLN A 279 5.05 26.45 -7.10
N ASP A 280 3.77 26.78 -7.31
CA ASP A 280 2.97 26.22 -8.41
C ASP A 280 3.52 26.66 -9.78
N ASP A 281 3.94 27.92 -9.91
CA ASP A 281 4.60 28.42 -11.12
C ASP A 281 5.96 27.72 -11.36
N ALA A 282 6.77 27.54 -10.32
CA ALA A 282 8.03 26.81 -10.41
C ALA A 282 7.81 25.33 -10.79
N ASN A 283 6.81 24.68 -10.20
CA ASN A 283 6.42 23.31 -10.54
C ASN A 283 5.95 23.19 -11.98
N ARG A 284 5.13 24.14 -12.45
CA ARG A 284 4.68 24.19 -13.84
C ARG A 284 5.88 24.33 -14.78
N LYS A 285 6.78 25.27 -14.52
CA LYS A 285 8.00 25.46 -15.33
C LYS A 285 8.91 24.24 -15.32
N LEU A 286 9.01 23.54 -14.18
CA LEU A 286 9.77 22.30 -14.10
C LEU A 286 9.14 21.20 -14.97
N ARG A 287 7.81 21.04 -14.94
CA ARG A 287 7.10 20.08 -15.80
C ARG A 287 7.27 20.40 -17.28
N GLU A 288 7.12 21.67 -17.66
CA GLU A 288 7.35 22.13 -19.04
C GLU A 288 8.80 21.83 -19.48
N PHE A 289 9.78 22.09 -18.61
CA PHE A 289 11.18 21.76 -18.87
C PHE A 289 11.39 20.25 -19.02
N GLN A 290 10.87 19.45 -18.09
CA GLN A 290 10.93 17.98 -18.11
C GLN A 290 10.32 17.41 -19.38
N GLN A 291 9.14 17.87 -19.77
CA GLN A 291 8.48 17.48 -21.01
C GLN A 291 9.38 17.79 -22.23
N GLY A 292 9.93 19.00 -22.31
CA GLY A 292 10.85 19.36 -23.40
C GLY A 292 12.16 18.56 -23.40
N VAL A 293 12.58 17.98 -22.28
CA VAL A 293 13.72 17.04 -22.21
C VAL A 293 13.30 15.66 -22.73
N VAL A 294 12.13 15.16 -22.34
CA VAL A 294 11.59 13.87 -22.82
C VAL A 294 11.38 13.88 -24.33
N GLU A 295 10.77 14.93 -24.88
CA GLU A 295 10.55 15.07 -26.32
C GLU A 295 11.87 14.98 -27.10
N ARG A 296 12.94 15.60 -26.59
CA ARG A 296 14.27 15.53 -27.20
C ARG A 296 14.93 14.16 -27.03
N ALA A 297 14.75 13.53 -25.86
CA ALA A 297 15.27 12.19 -25.59
C ALA A 297 14.63 11.11 -26.48
N LEU A 298 13.32 11.23 -26.76
CA LEU A 298 12.60 10.30 -27.64
C LEU A 298 12.97 10.46 -29.12
N ALA A 299 13.36 11.67 -29.53
CA ALA A 299 13.72 11.99 -30.90
C ALA A 299 15.10 11.46 -31.35
N THR A 300 15.91 10.92 -30.44
CA THR A 300 17.28 10.46 -30.72
C THR A 300 17.52 9.14 -30.01
N SER A 301 18.23 8.19 -30.66
CA SER A 301 18.58 6.92 -30.02
C SER A 301 19.41 7.18 -28.75
N PRO A 302 19.21 6.46 -27.63
CA PRO A 302 19.96 6.72 -26.41
C PRO A 302 21.49 6.63 -26.53
N GLU A 303 21.98 5.84 -27.49
CA GLU A 303 23.40 5.70 -27.83
C GLU A 303 23.97 6.96 -28.51
N GLU A 304 23.10 7.79 -29.10
CA GLU A 304 23.44 9.01 -29.83
C GLU A 304 23.16 10.29 -29.03
N TRP A 305 22.67 10.18 -27.79
CA TRP A 305 22.43 11.34 -26.94
C TRP A 305 23.73 12.12 -26.68
N SER A 306 23.69 13.41 -26.99
CA SER A 306 24.78 14.33 -26.67
C SER A 306 24.97 14.45 -25.16
N ASP A 307 26.18 14.82 -24.73
CA ASP A 307 26.46 15.09 -23.32
C ASP A 307 25.59 16.24 -22.77
N GLU A 308 25.19 17.17 -23.64
CA GLU A 308 24.24 18.24 -23.30
C GLU A 308 22.86 17.67 -22.95
N LEU A 309 22.32 16.74 -23.74
CA LEU A 309 21.04 16.11 -23.45
C LEU A 309 21.11 15.27 -22.17
N LYS A 310 22.19 14.52 -21.96
CA LYS A 310 22.42 13.78 -20.70
C LYS A 310 22.47 14.72 -19.50
N ALA A 311 23.14 15.86 -19.62
CA ALA A 311 23.18 16.87 -18.57
C ALA A 311 21.80 17.49 -18.29
N LEU A 312 20.97 17.66 -19.32
CA LEU A 312 19.59 18.13 -19.16
C LEU A 312 18.68 17.10 -18.49
N ILE A 313 18.86 15.81 -18.78
CA ILE A 313 18.18 14.70 -18.09
C ILE A 313 18.55 14.69 -16.60
N VAL A 314 19.83 14.84 -16.26
CA VAL A 314 20.28 14.99 -14.87
C VAL A 314 19.65 16.23 -14.23
N ARG A 315 19.64 17.37 -14.93
CA ARG A 315 19.02 18.62 -14.44
C ARG A 315 17.51 18.50 -14.25
N ALA A 316 16.85 17.63 -15.01
CA ALA A 316 15.44 17.30 -14.87
C ALA A 316 15.17 16.40 -13.64
N GLY A 317 16.21 15.94 -12.96
CA GLY A 317 16.12 15.07 -11.78
C GLY A 317 16.10 13.58 -12.13
N TRP A 318 16.54 13.19 -13.32
CA TRP A 318 16.50 11.79 -13.76
C TRP A 318 17.89 11.20 -13.97
N ASP A 319 18.00 9.88 -13.75
CA ASP A 319 19.19 9.12 -14.12
C ASP A 319 19.22 8.87 -15.65
N PRO A 320 20.27 9.31 -16.38
CA PRO A 320 20.36 9.12 -17.82
C PRO A 320 20.30 7.66 -18.28
N GLY A 321 20.84 6.73 -17.50
CA GLY A 321 20.83 5.29 -17.83
C GLY A 321 19.41 4.70 -17.73
N ALA A 322 18.69 5.03 -16.67
CA ALA A 322 17.30 4.61 -16.49
C ALA A 322 16.38 5.19 -17.58
N VAL A 323 16.54 6.47 -17.93
CA VAL A 323 15.78 7.08 -19.03
C VAL A 323 16.13 6.41 -20.36
N ALA A 324 17.41 6.10 -20.62
CA ALA A 324 17.84 5.39 -21.83
C ALA A 324 17.21 4.01 -21.97
N GLU A 325 17.17 3.21 -20.90
CA GLU A 325 16.50 1.90 -20.89
C GLU A 325 15.02 2.01 -21.24
N ARG A 326 14.31 2.99 -20.66
CA ARG A 326 12.88 3.19 -20.91
C ARG A 326 12.60 3.66 -22.33
N VAL A 327 13.42 4.58 -22.85
CA VAL A 327 13.33 5.02 -24.25
C VAL A 327 13.56 3.84 -25.19
N ARG A 328 14.55 2.97 -24.92
CA ARG A 328 14.76 1.73 -25.70
C ARG A 328 13.55 0.80 -25.65
N ARG A 329 12.97 0.59 -24.46
CA ARG A 329 11.76 -0.23 -24.29
C ARG A 329 10.57 0.29 -25.09
N ALA A 330 10.34 1.60 -25.04
CA ALA A 330 9.25 2.23 -25.76
C ALA A 330 9.44 2.22 -27.28
N GLN A 331 10.67 2.41 -27.75
CA GLN A 331 10.99 2.26 -29.17
C GLN A 331 10.83 0.82 -29.65
N ALA A 332 11.09 -0.17 -28.80
CA ALA A 332 10.88 -1.59 -29.11
C ALA A 332 9.40 -2.02 -29.06
N ALA A 333 8.55 -1.30 -28.33
CA ALA A 333 7.12 -1.59 -28.17
C ALA A 333 6.24 -1.11 -29.35
N ASP A 334 6.85 -0.66 -30.46
CA ASP A 334 6.23 -0.35 -31.76
C ASP A 334 4.89 0.42 -31.66
N GLY A 335 4.87 1.51 -30.87
CA GLY A 335 3.78 2.49 -30.86
C GLY A 335 3.08 2.73 -29.53
N GLU A 336 3.48 2.08 -28.44
CA GLU A 336 2.99 2.44 -27.11
C GLU A 336 3.51 3.84 -26.74
N THR A 337 2.59 4.77 -26.49
CA THR A 337 2.93 6.14 -26.12
C THR A 337 3.48 6.12 -24.71
N LEU A 338 4.78 6.42 -24.53
CA LEU A 338 5.35 6.62 -23.20
C LEU A 338 4.58 7.75 -22.50
N GLU A 339 3.83 7.42 -21.45
CA GLU A 339 3.28 8.45 -20.60
C GLU A 339 4.40 9.01 -19.71
N LEU A 340 4.40 10.32 -19.51
CA LEU A 340 5.33 10.98 -18.57
C LEU A 340 5.24 10.40 -17.15
N ALA A 341 4.11 9.79 -16.81
CA ALA A 341 3.90 9.06 -15.56
C ALA A 341 4.83 7.83 -15.45
N ASP A 342 5.04 7.09 -16.53
CA ASP A 342 5.89 5.89 -16.57
C ASP A 342 7.37 6.22 -16.31
N LEU A 343 7.77 7.46 -16.62
CA LEU A 343 9.11 7.95 -16.31
C LEU A 343 9.27 8.36 -14.84
N ARG A 344 8.17 8.55 -14.11
CA ARG A 344 8.16 9.08 -12.75
C ARG A 344 8.09 7.99 -11.68
N ASP A 345 7.44 6.87 -11.98
CA ASP A 345 7.01 5.89 -10.97
C ASP A 345 8.11 5.10 -10.25
N GLU A 346 9.34 5.00 -10.76
CA GLU A 346 10.42 4.32 -9.99
C GLU A 346 11.22 5.24 -9.06
N THR A 347 11.19 6.57 -9.27
CA THR A 347 11.73 7.53 -8.28
C THR A 347 10.68 7.97 -7.26
N ASP A 348 9.39 7.81 -7.55
CA ASP A 348 8.25 8.11 -6.66
C ASP A 348 7.76 6.85 -5.91
N THR A 349 8.66 5.90 -5.59
CA THR A 349 8.27 4.69 -4.87
C THR A 349 7.90 5.00 -3.40
N ALA A 350 6.59 4.95 -3.16
CA ALA A 350 5.92 4.53 -1.92
C ALA A 350 5.56 5.56 -0.83
N VAL A 351 5.31 6.84 -1.14
CA VAL A 351 4.52 7.70 -0.24
C VAL A 351 3.50 8.55 -1.01
N GLN A 352 2.52 7.87 -1.62
CA GLN A 352 1.34 8.55 -2.14
C GLN A 352 0.47 9.09 -0.99
N ALA A 353 0.28 10.41 -1.01
CA ALA A 353 -0.98 11.13 -0.71
C ALA A 353 -1.65 11.07 0.69
N ARG A 354 -1.03 10.54 1.77
CA ARG A 354 -1.68 10.58 3.11
C ARG A 354 -1.04 11.41 4.23
N SER A 355 0.15 12.04 4.07
CA SER A 355 0.90 12.51 5.27
C SER A 355 1.21 14.00 5.41
N TRP A 356 0.66 14.93 4.62
CA TRP A 356 1.05 16.36 4.74
C TRP A 356 -0.07 17.31 5.18
N GLY A 357 -1.30 16.81 5.36
CA GLY A 357 -2.39 17.60 5.94
C GLY A 357 -2.34 17.73 7.47
N GLN A 358 -1.87 16.70 8.18
CA GLN A 358 -1.86 16.66 9.66
C GLN A 358 -0.70 17.45 10.29
N VAL A 359 0.51 17.42 9.70
CA VAL A 359 1.67 18.16 10.24
C VAL A 359 1.56 19.69 10.02
N LYS A 360 0.67 20.15 9.13
CA LYS A 360 0.43 21.58 8.86
C LYS A 360 -0.08 22.37 10.08
N VAL A 361 -0.52 21.71 11.15
CA VAL A 361 -1.14 22.36 12.30
C VAL A 361 -0.23 22.39 13.53
N GLU A 362 0.62 21.38 13.75
CA GLU A 362 1.32 21.24 15.04
C GLU A 362 2.50 22.20 15.27
N VAL A 363 3.07 22.82 14.23
CA VAL A 363 4.30 23.64 14.36
C VAL A 363 4.04 25.15 14.22
N ALA A 364 2.81 25.59 13.99
CA ALA A 364 2.52 27.00 13.69
C ALA A 364 2.31 27.91 14.92
N ASP A 365 2.19 27.36 16.14
CA ASP A 365 2.06 28.14 17.39
C ASP A 365 2.88 27.51 18.53
N PRO A 366 4.12 27.99 18.78
CA PRO A 366 4.64 28.04 20.13
C PRO A 366 4.06 29.29 20.81
N GLU A 367 3.37 29.10 21.94
CA GLU A 367 2.91 30.15 22.86
C GLU A 367 4.01 31.20 23.17
#